data_AF-A0A960N423-F1
#
_entry.id   AF-A0A960N423-F1
#
_cell.length_a   1.000
_cell.length_b   1.000
_cell.length_c   1.000
_cell.angle_alpha   90.00
_cell.angle_beta   90.00
_cell.angle_gamma   90.00
#
_symmetry.space_group_name_H-M   'P 1'
#
loop_
_entity.id
_entity.type
_entity.pdbx_description
1 polymer ?
#
loop_
_entity_poly.entity_id
_entity_poly.type
_entity_poly.pdbx_seq_one_letter_code
_entity_poly.pdbx_strand_id
1 'polypeptide(L)'
;MSFSRFPPSFNRRGFTLVEVTLVIAVLLGLISVLFLGVTAYKNGSDRSICIQNISNVQKAVRSYANLNLKSYGDTVANLKDEIIGAGQFFPNDPVCPAGGTYTYGGDTIPNISSAYMSCDVTGHEPKTTNSW
;
A
#
# COMPACT_ATOMS: atom_id res chain seq x y z
N MET A 1 46.96 31.72 -55.88
CA MET A 1 46.91 30.52 -55.00
C MET A 1 45.84 30.78 -53.96
N SER A 2 44.68 30.13 -54.03
CA SER A 2 43.65 30.25 -52.99
C SER A 2 43.02 28.88 -52.76
N PHE A 3 43.11 28.42 -51.52
CA PHE A 3 42.78 27.09 -51.03
C PHE A 3 41.27 26.82 -51.07
N SER A 4 40.85 25.83 -51.84
CA SER A 4 39.53 25.23 -51.73
C SER A 4 39.46 24.35 -50.47
N ARG A 5 38.85 24.85 -49.39
CA ARG A 5 38.52 24.06 -48.19
C ARG A 5 37.29 23.19 -48.49
N PHE A 6 37.49 21.88 -48.61
CA PHE A 6 36.40 20.91 -48.60
C PHE A 6 35.86 20.74 -47.17
N PRO A 7 34.54 20.89 -46.92
CA PRO A 7 33.96 20.62 -45.61
C PRO A 7 33.99 19.12 -45.30
N PRO A 8 34.21 18.70 -44.04
CA PRO A 8 34.16 17.29 -43.67
C PRO A 8 32.72 16.77 -43.80
N SER A 9 32.53 15.70 -44.58
CA SER A 9 31.24 15.02 -44.68
C SER A 9 30.93 14.33 -43.35
N PHE A 10 29.93 14.82 -42.62
CA PHE A 10 29.35 14.07 -41.51
C PHE A 10 28.71 12.80 -42.09
N ASN A 11 29.38 11.67 -41.86
CA ASN A 11 28.92 10.36 -42.29
C ASN A 11 27.68 10.01 -41.47
N ARG A 12 26.48 10.31 -41.99
CA ARG A 12 25.22 9.95 -41.34
C ARG A 12 25.04 8.44 -41.46
N ARG A 13 25.49 7.71 -40.44
CA ARG A 13 25.12 6.31 -40.25
C ARG A 13 23.63 6.29 -39.90
N GLY A 14 22.79 5.99 -40.90
CA GLY A 14 21.38 5.72 -40.67
C GLY A 14 21.23 4.42 -39.88
N PHE A 15 20.45 4.44 -38.80
CA PHE A 15 19.99 3.22 -38.14
C PHE A 15 19.24 2.35 -39.16
N THR A 16 19.52 1.05 -39.18
CA THR A 16 18.83 0.14 -40.12
C THR A 16 17.37 -0.05 -39.69
N LEU A 17 16.45 -0.21 -40.64
CA LEU A 17 15.03 -0.46 -40.32
C LEU A 17 14.86 -1.68 -39.42
N VAL A 18 15.68 -2.73 -39.63
CA VAL A 18 15.66 -3.96 -38.85
C VAL A 18 16.01 -3.69 -37.38
N GLU A 19 17.02 -2.86 -37.11
CA GLU A 19 17.43 -2.50 -35.75
C GLU A 19 16.32 -1.77 -35.00
N VAL A 20 15.65 -0.82 -35.64
CA VAL A 20 14.52 -0.10 -35.03
C VAL A 20 13.33 -1.04 -34.81
N THR A 21 13.00 -1.91 -35.77
CA THR A 21 11.88 -2.85 -35.62
C THR A 21 12.11 -3.89 -34.52
N LEU A 22 13.34 -4.39 -34.37
CA LEU A 22 13.67 -5.35 -33.33
C LEU A 22 13.58 -4.70 -31.96
N VAL A 23 14.11 -3.47 -31.81
CA VAL A 23 14.02 -2.72 -30.56
C VAL A 23 12.56 -2.48 -30.16
N ILE A 24 11.72 -2.03 -31.09
CA ILE A 24 10.30 -1.81 -30.81
C ILE A 24 9.60 -3.13 -30.44
N ALA A 25 9.89 -4.23 -31.15
CA ALA A 25 9.31 -5.54 -30.85
C ALA A 25 9.66 -6.01 -29.43
N VAL A 26 10.92 -5.88 -29.01
CA VAL A 26 11.36 -6.24 -27.66
C VAL A 26 10.73 -5.31 -26.61
N LEU A 27 10.70 -3.99 -26.84
CA LEU A 27 10.10 -3.04 -25.91
C LEU A 27 8.61 -3.33 -25.67
N LEU A 28 7.84 -3.58 -26.73
CA LEU A 28 6.42 -3.94 -26.60
C LEU A 28 6.23 -5.28 -25.88
N GLY A 29 7.12 -6.24 -26.11
CA GLY A 29 7.14 -7.51 -25.36
C GLY A 29 7.34 -7.30 -23.86
N LEU A 30 8.32 -6.47 -23.47
CA LEU A 30 8.60 -6.19 -22.05
C LEU A 30 7.46 -5.43 -21.36
N ILE A 31 6.86 -4.45 -22.05
CA ILE A 31 5.72 -3.69 -21.53
C ILE A 31 4.53 -4.62 -21.25
N SER A 32 4.29 -5.60 -22.13
CA SER A 32 3.18 -6.55 -21.97
C SER A 32 3.31 -7.40 -20.69
N VAL A 33 4.52 -7.89 -20.39
CA VAL A 33 4.79 -8.66 -19.16
C VAL A 33 4.65 -7.79 -17.91
N LEU A 34 5.06 -6.52 -17.99
CA LEU A 34 5.00 -5.59 -16.88
C LEU A 34 3.56 -5.38 -16.37
N PHE A 35 2.58 -5.22 -17.27
CA PHE A 35 1.18 -5.02 -16.87
C PHE A 35 0.60 -6.18 -16.07
N LEU A 36 0.95 -7.42 -16.44
CA LEU A 36 0.54 -8.61 -15.69
C LEU A 36 1.14 -8.60 -14.27
N GLY A 37 2.43 -8.25 -14.17
CA GLY A 37 3.12 -8.16 -12.88
C GLY A 37 2.57 -7.07 -11.97
N VAL A 38 2.26 -5.88 -12.52
CA VAL A 38 1.78 -4.73 -11.74
C VAL A 38 0.44 -5.02 -11.06
N THR A 39 -0.48 -5.70 -11.74
CA THR A 39 -1.82 -6.00 -11.18
C THR A 39 -1.73 -6.94 -9.98
N ALA A 40 -0.95 -8.02 -10.11
CA ALA A 40 -0.72 -8.97 -9.02
C ALA A 40 0.02 -8.32 -7.83
N TYR A 41 1.03 -7.50 -8.13
CA TYR A 41 1.77 -6.74 -7.12
C TYR A 41 0.85 -5.77 -6.37
N LYS A 42 -0.01 -5.04 -7.09
CA LYS A 42 -0.93 -4.08 -6.50
C LYS A 42 -1.90 -4.75 -5.53
N ASN A 43 -2.53 -5.86 -5.92
CA ASN A 43 -3.42 -6.62 -5.04
C ASN A 43 -2.71 -7.11 -3.75
N GLY A 44 -1.46 -7.58 -3.88
CA GLY A 44 -0.65 -7.98 -2.73
C GLY A 44 -0.28 -6.81 -1.82
N SER A 45 0.08 -5.66 -2.40
CA SER A 45 0.39 -4.43 -1.67
C SER A 45 -0.84 -3.90 -0.94
N ASP A 46 -1.98 -3.82 -1.61
CA ASP A 46 -3.24 -3.33 -1.06
C ASP A 46 -3.69 -4.17 0.15
N ARG A 47 -3.55 -5.50 0.06
CA ARG A 47 -3.76 -6.42 1.19
C ARG A 47 -2.81 -6.13 2.35
N SER A 48 -1.51 -5.98 2.08
CA SER A 48 -0.50 -5.78 3.12
C SER A 48 -0.70 -4.48 3.89
N ILE A 49 -1.02 -3.39 3.18
CA ILE A 49 -1.33 -2.07 3.76
C ILE A 49 -2.61 -2.16 4.59
N CYS A 50 -3.64 -2.86 4.10
CA CYS A 50 -4.87 -3.05 4.85
C CYS A 50 -4.64 -3.78 6.18
N ILE A 51 -3.86 -4.86 6.18
CA ILE A 51 -3.49 -5.60 7.40
C ILE A 51 -2.65 -4.71 8.33
N GLN A 52 -1.74 -3.91 7.76
CA GLN A 52 -0.92 -2.98 8.54
C GLN A 52 -1.78 -1.94 9.26
N ASN A 53 -2.78 -1.37 8.58
CA ASN A 53 -3.75 -0.45 9.19
C ASN A 53 -4.48 -1.11 10.37
N ILE A 54 -5.00 -2.33 10.18
CA ILE A 54 -5.65 -3.11 11.25
C ILE A 54 -4.71 -3.31 12.45
N SER A 55 -3.47 -3.74 12.20
CA SER A 55 -2.50 -3.99 13.27
C SER A 55 -2.07 -2.71 13.98
N ASN A 56 -1.97 -1.59 13.28
CA ASN A 56 -1.57 -0.31 13.87
C ASN A 56 -2.70 0.26 14.74
N VAL A 57 -3.94 0.18 14.29
CA VAL A 57 -5.10 0.57 15.11
C VAL A 57 -5.20 -0.33 16.34
N GLN A 58 -4.98 -1.64 16.21
CA GLN A 58 -4.96 -2.54 17.39
C GLN A 58 -3.89 -2.13 18.40
N LYS A 59 -2.68 -1.80 17.94
CA LYS A 59 -1.61 -1.28 18.81
C LYS A 59 -1.98 0.04 19.46
N ALA A 60 -2.68 0.92 18.73
CA ALA A 60 -3.20 2.18 19.26
C ALA A 60 -4.22 1.93 20.38
N VAL A 61 -5.17 0.99 20.20
CA VAL A 61 -6.13 0.55 21.24
C VAL A 61 -5.39 0.06 22.48
N ARG A 62 -4.36 -0.78 22.31
CA ARG A 62 -3.57 -1.31 23.43
C ARG A 62 -2.76 -0.24 24.14
N SER A 63 -2.21 0.71 23.40
CA SER A 63 -1.52 1.87 23.97
C SER A 63 -2.48 2.72 24.81
N TYR A 64 -3.68 3.00 24.29
CA TYR A 64 -4.76 3.68 25.01
C TYR A 64 -5.12 2.93 26.30
N ALA A 65 -5.33 1.62 26.21
CA ALA A 65 -5.70 0.80 27.36
C ALA A 65 -4.61 0.84 28.45
N ASN A 66 -3.35 0.73 28.06
CA ASN A 66 -2.22 0.77 29.00
C ASN A 66 -2.07 2.14 29.69
N LEU A 67 -2.22 3.24 28.96
CA LEU A 67 -2.12 4.58 29.55
C LEU A 67 -3.30 4.94 30.46
N ASN A 68 -4.49 4.41 30.17
CA ASN A 68 -5.72 4.70 30.92
C ASN A 68 -6.08 3.62 31.95
N LEU A 69 -5.16 2.69 32.23
CA LEU A 69 -5.34 1.59 33.19
C LEU A 69 -6.60 0.76 32.91
N LYS A 70 -6.89 0.53 31.63
CA LYS A 70 -8.01 -0.30 31.16
C LYS A 70 -7.55 -1.71 30.86
N SER A 71 -8.44 -2.66 31.12
CA SER A 71 -8.26 -4.08 30.83
C SER A 71 -9.05 -4.50 29.58
N TYR A 72 -8.71 -5.67 29.04
CA TYR A 72 -9.51 -6.28 27.98
C TYR A 72 -10.95 -6.50 28.44
N GLY A 73 -11.92 -6.19 27.59
CA GLY A 73 -13.35 -6.28 27.93
C GLY A 73 -13.92 -5.05 28.64
N ASP A 74 -13.08 -4.10 29.06
CA ASP A 74 -13.58 -2.82 29.58
C ASP A 74 -14.31 -2.06 28.47
N THR A 75 -15.41 -1.42 28.87
CA THR A 75 -16.19 -0.56 27.98
C THR A 75 -15.78 0.90 28.18
N VAL A 76 -15.53 1.58 27.07
CA VAL A 76 -15.12 2.97 26.97
C VAL A 76 -16.05 3.64 25.97
N ALA A 77 -16.80 4.64 26.41
CA ALA A 77 -17.75 5.34 25.53
C ALA A 77 -16.99 6.02 24.37
N ASN A 78 -17.49 5.84 23.15
CA ASN A 78 -16.89 6.36 21.92
C ASN A 78 -15.41 5.97 21.78
N LEU A 79 -15.07 4.70 22.04
CA LEU A 79 -13.69 4.21 22.01
C LEU A 79 -12.95 4.55 20.71
N LYS A 80 -13.67 4.60 19.60
CA LYS A 80 -13.12 4.99 18.30
C LYS A 80 -12.51 6.40 18.34
N ASP A 81 -13.21 7.38 18.90
CA ASP A 81 -12.79 8.80 18.90
C ASP A 81 -11.63 9.05 19.87
N GLU A 82 -11.50 8.20 20.89
CA GLU A 82 -10.38 8.19 21.84
C GLU A 82 -9.10 7.58 21.24
N ILE A 83 -9.21 6.78 20.19
CA ILE A 83 -8.08 6.11 19.55
C ILE A 83 -7.71 6.78 18.24
N ILE A 84 -8.71 7.17 17.45
CA ILE A 84 -8.58 7.66 16.08
C ILE A 84 -8.99 9.12 16.04
N GLY A 85 -8.05 10.00 15.71
CA GLY A 85 -8.31 11.43 15.57
C GLY A 85 -7.04 12.28 15.72
N ALA A 86 -7.18 13.56 15.43
CA ALA A 86 -6.07 14.50 15.57
C ALA A 86 -5.61 14.57 17.04
N GLY A 87 -4.35 14.24 17.30
CA GLY A 87 -3.78 14.20 18.65
C GLY A 87 -4.04 12.90 19.42
N GLN A 88 -4.71 11.92 18.81
CA GLN A 88 -4.92 10.59 19.40
C GLN A 88 -3.83 9.60 18.99
N PHE A 89 -3.97 8.36 19.45
CA PHE A 89 -3.02 7.27 19.22
C PHE A 89 -2.88 6.85 17.75
N PHE A 90 -3.90 7.14 16.94
CA PHE A 90 -3.90 6.97 15.50
C PHE A 90 -4.45 8.24 14.84
N PRO A 91 -3.71 8.88 13.91
CA PRO A 91 -3.96 10.28 13.56
C PRO A 91 -5.23 10.53 12.74
N ASN A 92 -5.65 9.58 11.91
CA ASN A 92 -6.81 9.73 11.01
C ASN A 92 -7.49 8.38 10.78
N ASP A 93 -8.77 8.39 10.40
CA ASP A 93 -9.50 7.16 10.04
C ASP A 93 -8.83 6.49 8.82
N PRO A 94 -8.35 5.23 8.94
CA PRO A 94 -7.66 4.55 7.85
C PRO A 94 -8.61 4.27 6.68
N VAL A 95 -8.08 4.34 5.46
CA VAL A 95 -8.81 3.99 4.24
C VAL A 95 -8.19 2.73 3.64
N CYS A 96 -9.03 1.76 3.25
CA CYS A 96 -8.54 0.56 2.59
C CYS A 96 -8.12 0.92 1.15
N PRO A 97 -6.87 0.61 0.73
CA PRO A 97 -6.39 0.95 -0.61
C PRO A 97 -7.10 0.18 -1.74
N ALA A 98 -7.77 -0.92 -1.42
CA ALA A 98 -8.63 -1.67 -2.33
C ALA A 98 -10.07 -1.12 -2.41
N GLY A 99 -10.40 -0.06 -1.66
CA GLY A 99 -11.75 0.53 -1.60
C GLY A 99 -12.71 -0.13 -0.61
N GLY A 100 -12.21 -1.01 0.25
CA GLY A 100 -12.98 -1.62 1.34
C GLY A 100 -13.37 -0.66 2.45
N THR A 101 -14.39 -1.04 3.21
CA THR A 101 -14.86 -0.34 4.40
C THR A 101 -14.40 -1.05 5.66
N TYR A 102 -13.84 -0.28 6.60
CA TYR A 102 -13.49 -0.80 7.91
C TYR A 102 -14.70 -0.79 8.86
N THR A 103 -14.90 -1.90 9.57
CA THR A 103 -15.87 -2.01 10.65
C THR A 103 -15.14 -2.13 11.99
N TYR A 104 -15.68 -1.49 13.01
CA TYR A 104 -15.06 -1.37 14.35
C TYR A 104 -15.82 -2.19 15.38
N GLY A 105 -15.11 -2.69 16.39
CA GLY A 105 -15.63 -3.53 17.49
C GLY A 105 -16.47 -2.78 18.53
N GLY A 106 -16.86 -1.53 18.24
CA GLY A 106 -17.64 -0.68 19.13
C GLY A 106 -16.82 -0.09 20.27
N ASP A 107 -17.41 -0.07 21.46
CA ASP A 107 -16.91 0.62 22.65
C ASP A 107 -16.16 -0.29 23.62
N THR A 108 -15.94 -1.55 23.26
CA THR A 108 -15.25 -2.52 24.12
C THR A 108 -13.82 -2.74 23.66
N ILE A 109 -12.88 -2.70 24.60
CA ILE A 109 -11.48 -3.03 24.33
C ILE A 109 -11.41 -4.54 24.00
N PRO A 110 -10.96 -4.92 22.79
CA PRO A 110 -10.97 -6.30 22.36
C PRO A 110 -9.92 -7.14 23.11
N ASN A 111 -10.18 -8.44 23.24
CA ASN A 111 -9.21 -9.39 23.76
C ASN A 111 -8.04 -9.57 22.77
N ILE A 112 -6.92 -10.12 23.24
CA ILE A 112 -5.68 -10.40 22.50
C ILE A 112 -5.92 -11.22 21.21
N SER A 113 -6.96 -12.04 21.18
CA SER A 113 -7.33 -12.88 20.03
C SER A 113 -8.32 -12.24 19.05
N SER A 114 -8.84 -11.04 19.33
CA SER A 114 -9.81 -10.35 18.49
C SER A 114 -9.28 -8.99 18.02
N ALA A 115 -9.45 -8.69 16.73
CA ALA A 115 -9.09 -7.38 16.19
C ALA A 115 -10.18 -6.35 16.53
N TYR A 116 -9.77 -5.14 16.91
CA TYR A 116 -10.69 -4.01 17.08
C TYR A 116 -11.35 -3.58 15.77
N MET A 117 -10.66 -3.77 14.64
CA MET A 117 -11.08 -3.32 13.33
C MET A 117 -10.98 -4.46 12.32
N SER A 118 -11.97 -4.59 11.43
CA SER A 118 -11.96 -5.57 10.34
C SER A 118 -12.33 -4.92 9.00
N CYS A 119 -11.91 -5.53 7.89
CA CYS A 119 -12.16 -5.06 6.53
C CYS A 119 -13.11 -6.03 5.81
N ASP A 120 -14.03 -5.50 5.02
CA ASP A 120 -15.01 -6.27 4.22
C ASP A 120 -14.41 -6.96 2.99
N VAL A 121 -13.24 -6.52 2.52
CA VAL A 121 -12.57 -7.09 1.34
C VAL A 121 -12.06 -8.50 1.64
N THR A 122 -12.46 -9.47 0.81
CA THR A 122 -12.04 -10.87 0.95
C THR A 122 -10.52 -11.02 0.92
N GLY A 123 -9.95 -11.75 1.89
CA GLY A 123 -8.51 -11.96 1.99
C GLY A 123 -7.73 -10.80 2.63
N HIS A 124 -8.37 -9.69 2.96
CA HIS A 124 -7.79 -8.60 3.77
C HIS A 124 -7.89 -8.85 5.28
N GLU A 125 -8.43 -10.00 5.65
CA GLU A 125 -8.43 -10.53 6.99
C GLU A 125 -7.03 -11.02 7.41
N PRO A 126 -6.59 -10.67 8.62
CA PRO A 126 -5.32 -11.15 9.15
C PRO A 126 -5.38 -12.60 9.58
N LYS A 127 -4.29 -13.34 9.35
CA LYS A 127 -4.20 -14.76 9.71
C LYS A 127 -4.24 -15.00 11.21
N THR A 128 -3.63 -14.12 11.98
CA THR A 128 -3.62 -14.14 13.45
C THR A 128 -3.52 -12.72 13.99
N THR A 129 -4.10 -12.50 15.17
CA THR A 129 -4.13 -11.21 15.89
C THR A 129 -3.35 -11.26 17.21
N ASN A 130 -2.90 -12.45 17.61
CA ASN A 130 -2.30 -12.72 18.93
C ASN A 130 -1.01 -11.91 19.21
N SER A 131 -0.31 -11.43 18.18
CA SER A 131 0.99 -10.76 18.31
C SER A 131 0.94 -9.23 18.26
N TRP A 132 -0.25 -8.61 18.17
CA TRP A 132 -0.37 -7.16 18.03
C TRP A 132 -1.10 -6.53 19.18
#